data_AF-A0A1V5E865-F1
#
_entry.id   AF-A0A1V5E865-F1
#
_cell.length_a   1.000
_cell.length_b   1.000
_cell.length_c   1.000
_cell.angle_alpha   90.00
_cell.angle_beta   90.00
_cell.angle_gamma   90.00
#
_symmetry.space_group_name_H-M   'P 1'
#
loop_
_entity.id
_entity.type
_entity.pdbx_description
1 polymer ?
#
loop_
_entity_poly.entity_id
_entity_poly.type
_entity_poly.pdbx_seq_one_letter_code
_entity_poly.pdbx_strand_id
1 'polypeptide(L)'
;MLDNKALLRRLGVAMMIFFVFPTYMCSTRSMTPEEANRILNLFYLDNVPEPINDRHIVDAGRAIVPYLTKEVQRRDMPKRGYAILALGKIGDRRALPVLIQILEDRTELIYFREDALRAIWHIDRQLGEKFAEMLGEENPDSIDIIKLLRNGQI
;
A
#
# COMPACT_ATOMS: atom_id res chain seq x y z
N MET A 1 22.89 -22.79 66.35
CA MET A 1 22.05 -23.54 65.38
C MET A 1 20.97 -22.59 64.90
N LEU A 2 21.35 -21.60 64.11
CA LEU A 2 21.25 -21.50 62.64
C LEU A 2 19.85 -21.11 62.16
N ASP A 3 19.80 -19.86 61.71
CA ASP A 3 18.67 -18.99 61.41
C ASP A 3 17.93 -19.41 60.13
N ASN A 4 16.69 -19.89 60.28
CA ASN A 4 15.85 -20.41 59.20
C ASN A 4 15.26 -19.31 58.27
N LYS A 5 15.68 -18.04 58.43
CA LYS A 5 15.28 -16.93 57.54
C LYS A 5 16.25 -16.71 56.38
N ALA A 6 17.40 -17.41 56.36
CA ALA A 6 18.40 -17.30 55.30
C ALA A 6 18.22 -18.31 54.14
N LEU A 7 17.36 -19.32 54.29
CA LEU A 7 17.18 -20.41 53.31
C LEU A 7 16.17 -20.11 52.20
N LEU A 8 15.40 -19.01 52.29
CA LEU A 8 14.42 -18.60 51.28
C LEU A 8 14.94 -17.57 50.25
N ARG A 9 16.25 -17.26 50.25
CA ARG A 9 16.83 -16.26 49.33
C ARG A 9 17.59 -16.85 48.13
N ARG A 10 17.58 -18.17 47.91
CA ARG A 10 18.39 -18.82 46.85
C ARG A 10 17.70 -19.94 46.06
N LEU A 11 16.42 -19.79 45.76
CA LEU A 11 15.69 -20.59 44.77
C LEU A 11 14.67 -19.62 44.14
N GLY A 12 14.88 -19.00 42.98
CA GLY A 12 15.45 -19.59 41.77
C GLY A 12 14.41 -20.38 40.99
N VAL A 13 13.11 -20.04 41.06
CA VAL A 13 12.08 -20.61 40.19
C VAL A 13 11.10 -19.51 39.75
N ALA A 14 11.35 -19.03 38.53
CA ALA A 14 10.42 -18.48 37.56
C ALA A 14 9.04 -18.07 38.09
N MET A 15 8.92 -16.81 38.52
CA MET A 15 7.62 -16.14 38.56
C MET A 15 7.13 -16.04 37.11
N MET A 16 6.03 -16.73 36.83
CA MET A 16 5.31 -16.72 35.56
C MET A 16 5.23 -15.31 34.98
N ILE A 17 6.03 -15.06 33.95
CA ILE A 17 5.72 -13.99 33.00
C ILE A 17 4.54 -14.52 32.18
N PHE A 18 3.33 -14.37 32.71
CA PHE A 18 2.15 -14.30 31.85
C PHE A 18 2.23 -12.97 31.11
N PHE A 19 3.09 -12.93 30.08
CA PHE A 19 2.80 -12.14 28.90
C PHE A 19 1.51 -12.73 28.34
N VAL A 20 0.38 -12.31 28.88
CA VAL A 20 -0.80 -12.14 28.06
C VAL A 20 -0.43 -10.97 27.15
N PHE A 21 0.36 -11.26 26.12
CA PHE A 21 0.08 -10.66 24.83
C PHE A 21 -1.25 -11.30 24.47
N PRO A 22 -2.39 -10.60 24.53
CA PRO A 22 -3.41 -10.92 23.56
C PRO A 22 -2.69 -10.60 22.26
N THR A 23 -2.13 -11.62 21.64
CA THR A 23 -1.93 -11.62 20.22
C THR A 23 -3.34 -11.40 19.70
N TYR A 24 -3.67 -10.13 19.50
CA TYR A 24 -4.54 -9.69 18.44
C TYR A 24 -3.86 -10.16 17.15
N MET A 25 -3.82 -11.48 16.96
CA MET A 25 -3.82 -12.12 15.67
C MET A 25 -5.17 -11.74 15.11
N CYS A 26 -5.24 -10.49 14.63
CA CYS A 26 -6.10 -10.15 13.53
C CYS A 26 -5.69 -11.16 12.45
N SER A 27 -6.44 -12.26 12.37
CA SER A 27 -6.28 -13.27 11.34
C SER A 27 -6.64 -12.58 10.03
N THR A 28 -5.69 -11.87 9.43
CA THR A 28 -5.79 -11.42 8.07
C THR A 28 -5.74 -12.68 7.23
N ARG A 29 -6.91 -13.27 6.94
CA ARG A 29 -7.04 -14.32 5.95
C ARG A 29 -6.32 -13.83 4.70
N SER A 30 -5.25 -14.53 4.31
CA SER A 30 -4.57 -14.25 3.05
C SER A 30 -5.54 -14.54 1.91
N MET A 31 -5.73 -13.56 1.02
CA MET A 31 -6.54 -13.75 -0.18
C MET A 31 -5.97 -14.88 -1.03
N THR A 32 -6.81 -15.76 -1.54
CA THR A 32 -6.35 -16.83 -2.44
C THR A 32 -6.17 -16.31 -3.87
N PRO A 33 -5.36 -16.97 -4.73
CA PRO A 33 -5.24 -16.59 -6.13
C PRO A 33 -6.58 -16.57 -6.87
N GLU A 34 -7.48 -17.50 -6.56
CA GLU A 34 -8.81 -17.57 -7.18
C GLU A 34 -9.69 -16.41 -6.75
N GLU A 35 -9.63 -15.99 -5.48
CA GLU A 35 -10.31 -14.79 -4.98
C GLU A 35 -9.80 -13.53 -5.69
N ALA A 36 -8.48 -13.38 -5.78
CA ALA A 36 -7.85 -12.25 -6.46
C ALA A 36 -8.25 -12.19 -7.94
N ASN A 37 -8.20 -13.32 -8.66
CA ASN A 37 -8.58 -13.40 -10.06
C ASN A 37 -10.05 -13.04 -10.28
N ARG A 38 -10.96 -13.46 -9.38
CA ARG A 38 -12.37 -13.05 -9.46
C ARG A 38 -12.52 -11.53 -9.33
N ILE A 39 -11.83 -10.91 -8.36
CA ILE A 39 -11.87 -9.46 -8.15
C ILE A 39 -11.30 -8.72 -9.38
N LEU A 40 -10.17 -9.18 -9.91
CA LEU A 40 -9.56 -8.60 -11.11
C LEU A 40 -10.48 -8.72 -12.33
N ASN A 41 -11.13 -9.88 -12.52
CA ASN A 41 -12.09 -10.07 -13.61
C ASN A 41 -13.29 -9.13 -13.47
N LEU A 42 -13.84 -8.95 -12.26
CA LEU A 42 -14.91 -7.97 -12.01
C LEU A 42 -14.45 -6.55 -12.36
N PHE A 43 -13.26 -6.17 -11.90
CA PHE A 43 -12.64 -4.89 -12.23
C PHE A 43 -12.50 -4.71 -13.76
N TYR A 44 -12.05 -5.72 -14.50
CA TYR A 44 -11.92 -5.60 -15.96
C TYR A 44 -13.26 -5.47 -16.67
N LEU A 45 -14.27 -6.23 -16.24
CA LEU A 45 -15.59 -6.26 -16.87
C LEU A 45 -16.49 -5.07 -16.50
N ASP A 46 -16.14 -4.31 -15.46
CA ASP A 46 -16.99 -3.21 -14.99
C ASP A 46 -17.07 -2.06 -16.01
N ASN A 47 -18.25 -1.80 -16.57
CA ASN A 47 -18.49 -0.72 -17.52
C ASN A 47 -19.08 0.53 -16.86
N VAL A 48 -19.04 0.64 -15.53
CA VAL A 48 -19.47 1.84 -14.83
C VAL A 48 -18.66 3.06 -15.30
N PRO A 49 -19.31 4.21 -15.58
CA PRO A 49 -18.64 5.43 -15.98
C PRO A 49 -17.57 5.86 -14.99
N GLU A 50 -16.48 6.40 -15.52
CA GLU A 50 -15.41 6.98 -14.72
C GLU A 50 -15.98 8.14 -13.87
N PRO A 51 -15.70 8.20 -12.55
CA PRO A 51 -14.51 7.68 -11.88
C PRO A 51 -14.73 6.47 -10.94
N ILE A 52 -15.84 5.71 -11.06
CA ILE A 52 -16.23 4.67 -10.07
C ILE A 52 -15.61 3.27 -10.37
N ASN A 53 -14.73 3.14 -11.36
CA ASN A 53 -14.27 1.83 -11.87
C ASN A 53 -13.38 1.03 -10.88
N ASP A 54 -12.87 1.63 -9.80
CA ASP A 54 -11.95 0.96 -8.86
C ASP A 54 -12.60 0.39 -7.59
N ARG A 55 -13.94 0.48 -7.46
CA ARG A 55 -14.68 -0.02 -6.28
C ARG A 55 -14.32 -1.46 -5.90
N HIS A 56 -14.23 -2.37 -6.89
CA HIS A 56 -13.95 -3.78 -6.66
C HIS A 56 -12.58 -4.01 -6.03
N ILE A 57 -11.62 -3.16 -6.39
CA ILE A 57 -10.26 -3.20 -5.88
C ILE A 57 -10.20 -2.58 -4.48
N VAL A 58 -10.84 -1.42 -4.29
CA VAL A 58 -10.85 -0.72 -3.00
C VAL A 58 -11.59 -1.55 -1.94
N ASP A 59 -12.73 -2.15 -2.27
CA ASP A 59 -13.51 -3.01 -1.38
C ASP A 59 -12.74 -4.28 -0.96
N ALA A 60 -11.91 -4.81 -1.87
CA ALA A 60 -11.00 -5.92 -1.57
C ALA A 60 -9.88 -5.52 -0.58
N GLY A 61 -9.57 -4.22 -0.48
CA GLY A 61 -8.66 -3.64 0.49
C GLY A 61 -7.23 -4.14 0.40
N ARG A 62 -6.54 -4.19 1.55
CA ARG A 62 -5.11 -4.56 1.62
C ARG A 62 -4.81 -5.98 1.11
N ALA A 63 -5.80 -6.87 1.09
CA ALA A 63 -5.59 -8.26 0.74
C ALA A 63 -5.28 -8.46 -0.77
N ILE A 64 -5.79 -7.57 -1.64
CA ILE A 64 -5.54 -7.64 -3.09
C ILE A 64 -4.16 -7.08 -3.50
N VAL A 65 -3.53 -6.27 -2.64
CA VAL A 65 -2.32 -5.50 -2.95
C VAL A 65 -1.19 -6.38 -3.55
N PRO A 66 -0.81 -7.54 -2.98
CA PRO A 66 0.27 -8.36 -3.54
C PRO A 66 -0.01 -8.91 -4.95
N TYR A 67 -1.28 -9.01 -5.34
CA TYR A 67 -1.71 -9.42 -6.66
C TYR A 67 -1.71 -8.23 -7.60
N LEU A 68 -2.34 -7.13 -7.18
CA LEU A 68 -2.45 -5.92 -7.99
C LEU A 68 -1.07 -5.32 -8.33
N THR A 69 -0.11 -5.37 -7.41
CA THR A 69 1.27 -4.90 -7.66
C THR A 69 2.01 -5.72 -8.73
N LYS A 70 1.62 -6.98 -8.95
CA LYS A 70 2.14 -7.80 -10.07
C LYS A 70 1.46 -7.43 -11.38
N GLU A 71 0.15 -7.19 -11.34
CA GLU A 71 -0.63 -6.86 -12.53
C GLU A 71 -0.22 -5.51 -13.13
N VAL A 72 -0.06 -4.46 -12.31
CA VAL A 72 0.26 -3.09 -12.78
C VAL A 72 1.64 -2.96 -13.42
N GLN A 73 2.50 -3.96 -13.31
CA GLN A 73 3.78 -3.98 -14.03
C GLN A 73 3.63 -4.32 -15.51
N ARG A 74 2.52 -4.98 -15.90
CA ARG A 74 2.22 -5.25 -17.30
C ARG A 74 1.72 -3.98 -17.97
N ARG A 75 2.47 -3.50 -18.96
CA ARG A 75 2.15 -2.24 -19.68
C ARG A 75 0.84 -2.32 -20.48
N ASP A 76 0.42 -3.52 -20.87
CA ASP A 76 -0.83 -3.81 -21.58
C ASP A 76 -2.02 -4.09 -20.64
N MET A 77 -1.85 -3.92 -19.31
CA MET A 77 -2.91 -4.16 -18.34
C MET A 77 -4.15 -3.28 -18.65
N PRO A 78 -5.34 -3.88 -18.82
CA PRO A 78 -6.57 -3.11 -18.95
C PRO A 78 -6.79 -2.25 -17.71
N LYS A 79 -7.18 -0.99 -17.90
CA LYS A 79 -7.50 -0.06 -16.80
C LYS A 79 -6.32 0.16 -15.82
N ARG A 80 -5.08 0.09 -16.31
CA ARG A 80 -3.86 0.20 -15.49
C ARG A 80 -3.81 1.46 -14.61
N GLY A 81 -4.23 2.61 -15.12
CA GLY A 81 -4.26 3.87 -14.36
C GLY A 81 -5.16 3.78 -13.13
N TYR A 82 -6.36 3.21 -13.29
CA TYR A 82 -7.28 2.93 -12.18
C TYR A 82 -6.66 2.01 -11.14
N ALA A 83 -5.98 0.95 -11.58
CA ALA A 83 -5.31 0.03 -10.66
C ALA A 83 -4.19 0.74 -9.86
N ILE A 84 -3.40 1.59 -10.51
CA ILE A 84 -2.35 2.40 -9.86
C ILE A 84 -2.96 3.35 -8.81
N LEU A 85 -4.00 4.10 -9.17
CA LEU A 85 -4.68 5.01 -8.24
C LEU A 85 -5.36 4.27 -7.08
N ALA A 86 -5.94 3.10 -7.35
CA ALA A 86 -6.56 2.27 -6.32
C ALA A 86 -5.55 1.78 -5.27
N LEU A 87 -4.31 1.47 -5.66
CA LEU A 87 -3.23 1.17 -4.69
C LEU A 87 -3.00 2.36 -3.73
N GLY A 88 -3.06 3.59 -4.24
CA GLY A 88 -3.01 4.81 -3.45
C GLY A 88 -4.17 4.92 -2.45
N LYS A 89 -5.40 4.72 -2.93
CA LYS A 89 -6.62 4.73 -2.10
C LYS A 89 -6.60 3.67 -1.00
N ILE A 90 -6.07 2.48 -1.30
CA ILE A 90 -5.92 1.40 -0.30
C ILE A 90 -4.88 1.78 0.78
N GLY A 91 -3.87 2.58 0.44
CA GLY A 91 -2.90 3.11 1.39
C GLY A 91 -1.90 2.07 1.93
N ASP A 92 -1.75 0.93 1.26
CA ASP A 92 -0.84 -0.13 1.71
C ASP A 92 0.59 0.11 1.25
N ARG A 93 1.51 0.28 2.21
CA ARG A 93 2.94 0.55 1.93
C ARG A 93 3.62 -0.53 1.11
N ARG A 94 3.09 -1.76 1.04
CA ARG A 94 3.60 -2.83 0.17
C ARG A 94 3.52 -2.47 -1.33
N ALA A 95 2.71 -1.48 -1.70
CA ALA A 95 2.63 -0.98 -3.07
C ALA A 95 3.77 0.00 -3.44
N LEU A 96 4.45 0.61 -2.46
CA LEU A 96 5.46 1.65 -2.72
C LEU A 96 6.56 1.21 -3.70
N PRO A 97 7.17 0.00 -3.60
CA PRO A 97 8.24 -0.39 -4.52
C PRO A 97 7.82 -0.36 -5.99
N VAL A 98 6.63 -0.87 -6.33
CA VAL A 98 6.17 -0.88 -7.73
C VAL A 98 5.75 0.51 -8.19
N LEU A 99 5.16 1.32 -7.32
CA LEU A 99 4.76 2.69 -7.68
C LEU A 99 5.99 3.56 -7.94
N ILE A 100 7.04 3.43 -7.13
CA ILE A 100 8.31 4.14 -7.35
C ILE A 100 8.93 3.70 -8.69
N GLN A 101 8.94 2.39 -8.96
CA GLN A 101 9.44 1.88 -10.24
C GLN A 101 8.70 2.48 -11.44
N ILE A 102 7.36 2.57 -11.38
CA ILE A 102 6.56 3.19 -12.45
C ILE A 102 6.88 4.68 -12.58
N LEU A 103 7.03 5.40 -11.46
CA LEU A 103 7.35 6.83 -11.45
C LEU A 103 8.73 7.15 -12.01
N GLU A 104 9.74 6.34 -11.69
CA GLU A 104 11.14 6.56 -12.10
C GLU A 104 11.44 6.04 -13.52
N ASP A 105 10.58 5.21 -14.10
CA ASP A 105 10.75 4.71 -15.46
C ASP A 105 10.54 5.81 -16.49
N ARG A 106 11.65 6.34 -17.03
CA ARG A 106 11.64 7.40 -18.06
C ARG A 106 10.99 6.99 -19.38
N THR A 107 10.82 5.69 -19.63
CA THR A 107 10.15 5.17 -20.83
C THR A 107 8.66 4.91 -20.60
N GLU A 108 8.18 5.13 -19.37
CA GLU A 108 6.77 5.06 -19.02
C GLU A 108 6.02 6.31 -19.51
N LEU A 109 4.74 6.12 -19.82
CA LEU A 109 3.90 7.24 -20.23
C LEU A 109 3.69 8.20 -19.06
N ILE A 110 3.80 9.50 -19.33
CA ILE A 110 3.81 10.53 -18.29
C ILE A 110 2.59 10.46 -17.35
N TYR A 111 1.41 10.20 -17.89
CA TYR A 111 0.18 10.10 -17.08
C TYR A 111 0.21 8.91 -16.08
N PHE A 112 0.88 7.79 -16.40
CA PHE A 112 1.07 6.70 -15.43
C PHE A 112 2.10 7.04 -14.36
N ARG A 113 3.15 7.80 -14.71
CA ARG A 113 4.12 8.31 -13.73
C ARG A 113 3.45 9.27 -12.75
N GLU A 114 2.56 10.12 -13.27
CA GLU A 114 1.73 11.05 -12.50
C GLU A 114 0.72 10.33 -11.59
N ASP A 115 0.04 9.30 -12.09
CA ASP A 115 -0.86 8.46 -11.28
C ASP A 115 -0.09 7.73 -10.16
N ALA A 116 1.12 7.25 -10.46
CA ALA A 116 1.98 6.63 -9.47
C ALA A 116 2.41 7.64 -8.40
N LEU A 117 2.74 8.88 -8.79
CA LEU A 117 3.05 9.96 -7.85
C LEU A 117 1.87 10.26 -6.91
N ARG A 118 0.65 10.38 -7.45
CA ARG A 118 -0.57 10.55 -6.65
C ARG A 118 -0.75 9.40 -5.66
N ALA A 119 -0.61 8.17 -6.15
CA ALA A 119 -0.73 6.98 -5.31
C ALA A 119 0.31 6.94 -4.18
N ILE A 120 1.58 7.28 -4.48
CA ILE A 120 2.65 7.39 -3.49
C ILE A 120 2.29 8.45 -2.44
N TRP A 121 1.81 9.62 -2.84
CA TRP A 121 1.44 10.69 -1.91
C TRP A 121 0.33 10.27 -0.93
N HIS A 122 -0.67 9.52 -1.39
CA HIS A 122 -1.73 9.00 -0.52
C HIS A 122 -1.23 7.93 0.45
N ILE A 123 -0.23 7.13 0.08
CA ILE A 123 0.37 6.12 0.95
C ILE A 123 1.40 6.74 1.92
N ASP A 124 2.20 7.67 1.43
CA ASP A 124 3.28 8.34 2.14
C ASP A 124 3.47 9.76 1.58
N ARG A 125 2.87 10.73 2.27
CA ARG A 125 2.89 12.14 1.86
C ARG A 125 4.31 12.70 1.74
N GLN A 126 5.19 12.38 2.68
CA GLN A 126 6.56 12.91 2.66
C GLN A 126 7.33 12.37 1.46
N LEU A 127 7.17 11.09 1.17
CA LEU A 127 7.77 10.46 0.00
C LEU A 127 7.19 11.04 -1.31
N GLY A 128 5.87 11.25 -1.34
CA GLY A 128 5.19 11.89 -2.46
C GLY A 128 5.70 13.29 -2.74
N GLU A 129 5.86 14.15 -1.73
CA GLU A 129 6.41 15.51 -1.91
C GLU A 129 7.84 15.48 -2.48
N LYS A 130 8.67 14.56 -1.99
CA LYS A 130 10.04 14.39 -2.52
C LYS A 130 10.04 14.02 -4.01
N PHE A 131 9.18 13.08 -4.42
CA PHE A 131 9.09 12.66 -5.82
C PHE A 131 8.37 13.68 -6.71
N ALA A 132 7.47 14.48 -6.13
CA ALA A 132 6.83 15.59 -6.83
C ALA A 132 7.86 16.61 -7.29
N GLU A 133 8.79 17.01 -6.43
CA GLU A 133 9.89 17.93 -6.78
C GLU A 133 10.74 17.37 -7.92
N MET A 134 11.13 16.09 -7.83
CA MET A 134 11.90 15.41 -8.87
C MET A 134 11.16 15.37 -10.22
N LEU A 135 9.86 15.02 -10.23
CA LEU A 135 9.08 14.95 -11.46
C LEU A 135 8.85 16.33 -12.07
N GLY A 136 8.67 17.37 -11.25
CA GLY A 136 8.50 18.75 -11.72
C GLY A 136 9.76 19.33 -12.34
N GLU A 137 10.95 18.93 -11.87
CA GLU A 137 12.23 19.28 -12.51
C GLU A 137 12.37 18.64 -13.90
N GLU A 138 11.90 17.41 -14.06
CA GLU A 138 11.95 16.70 -15.35
C GLU A 138 10.88 17.17 -16.34
N ASN A 139 9.68 17.45 -15.85
CA ASN A 139 8.53 17.87 -16.64
C ASN A 139 7.80 19.03 -15.95
N PRO A 140 8.04 20.28 -16.41
CA PRO A 140 7.38 21.46 -15.85
C PRO A 140 5.84 21.42 -15.92
N ASP A 141 5.26 20.70 -16.87
CA ASP A 141 3.79 20.58 -16.96
C ASP A 141 3.20 19.77 -15.79
N SER A 142 3.99 18.88 -15.18
CA SER A 142 3.60 18.12 -13.99
C SER A 142 3.61 18.98 -12.71
N ILE A 143 4.06 20.25 -12.77
CA ILE A 143 3.99 21.21 -11.64
C ILE A 143 2.56 21.39 -11.14
N ASP A 144 1.56 21.29 -12.01
CA ASP A 144 0.17 21.45 -11.61
C ASP A 144 -0.29 20.33 -10.69
N ILE A 145 0.22 19.11 -10.85
CA ILE A 145 -0.06 18.00 -9.92
C ILE A 145 0.53 18.29 -8.54
N ILE A 146 1.73 18.86 -8.47
CA ILE A 146 2.36 19.24 -7.19
C ILE A 146 1.47 20.26 -6.45
N LYS A 147 0.98 21.27 -7.17
CA LYS A 147 0.06 22.27 -6.60
C LYS A 147 -1.24 21.61 -6.12
N LEU A 148 -1.83 20.75 -6.94
CA LEU A 148 -3.07 20.05 -6.60
C LEU A 148 -2.92 19.15 -5.37
N LEU A 149 -1.81 18.41 -5.26
CA LEU A 149 -1.49 17.57 -4.11
C LEU A 149 -1.35 18.40 -2.82
N ARG A 150 -0.66 19.54 -2.90
CA ARG A 150 -0.47 20.44 -1.75
C ARG A 150 -1.76 21.09 -1.28
N ASN A 151 -2.64 21.43 -2.22
CA ASN A 151 -3.92 22.09 -1.95
C ASN A 151 -5.03 21.10 -1.54
N GLY A 152 -4.78 19.79 -1.59
CA GLY A 152 -5.78 18.77 -1.26
C GLY A 152 -6.93 18.70 -2.26
N GLN A 153 -6.68 19.03 -3.53
CA GLN A 153 -7.71 19.09 -4.58
C GLN A 153 -7.85 17.79 -5.38
N ILE A 154 -7.35 16.66 -4.86
CA ILE A 154 -7.33 15.34 -5.53
C ILE A 154 -7.87 14.26 -4.60
#